data_AF-A0A7M7JA06-F1
#
_entry.id   AF-A0A7M7JA06-F1
#
_cell.length_a   1.000
_cell.length_b   1.000
_cell.length_c   1.000
_cell.angle_alpha   90.00
_cell.angle_beta   90.00
_cell.angle_gamma   90.00
#
_symmetry.space_group_name_H-M   'P 1'
#
loop_
_entity.id
_entity.type
_entity.pdbx_description
1 polymer ?
#
loop_
_entity_poly.entity_id
_entity_poly.type
_entity_poly.pdbx_seq_one_letter_code
_entity_poly.pdbx_strand_id
1 'polypeptide(L)'
;MASSVSQASALYEYQAKDDRLLNLQQNQSFIVVDKLSKDPNWLFAVMEDGTTGYVPSNYISKNGDLDSQLAEKTLAALQKNAHNHNEMEKKAVRCLREKMALSRLNSDWLSENLWDPAQVAREMVEQVEAATKLSPQMARTAVQLVLNKVAETMPSTLQSNLWRALMSKIETMNTETDYDRLELVFKGLYLTKNDEQQRSWPLHQDESTINTLLERLYLLLVETDASTSSRVLQIDNYEYITTLVEYYQMETRNLLRVWMLRVFLTCCELDFCVVSVLLHSVLPMELARDLRTQPDIERFKYSLLLLTVIFCSGEKPPNDVYGQINEEFINFLLEQIENPLDDDQELAELCVGVLLATSLTSSDFVMEKLLSTEQSLQGFTQKLLLLVNREDDPTKFVFYCPGIESQ
;
A
#
# COMPACT_ATOMS: atom_id res chain seq x y z
N MET A 1 -17.21 -47.19 0.47
CA MET A 1 -18.07 -46.02 0.76
C MET A 1 -17.97 -45.75 2.24
N ALA A 2 -17.54 -44.57 2.65
CA ALA A 2 -17.40 -44.23 4.07
C ALA A 2 -18.76 -44.34 4.79
N SER A 3 -18.77 -45.00 5.94
CA SER A 3 -19.92 -45.08 6.84
C SER A 3 -20.06 -43.73 7.54
N SER A 4 -21.22 -43.07 7.42
CA SER A 4 -21.47 -41.77 8.07
C SER A 4 -22.00 -41.99 9.48
N VAL A 5 -21.28 -41.48 10.48
CA VAL A 5 -21.73 -41.45 11.87
C VAL A 5 -22.53 -40.17 12.10
N SER A 6 -23.67 -40.19 12.77
CA SER A 6 -24.47 -38.99 13.10
C SER A 6 -25.08 -39.10 14.49
N GLN A 7 -25.32 -37.97 15.16
CA GLN A 7 -26.12 -37.97 16.39
C GLN A 7 -27.60 -38.13 16.04
N ALA A 8 -28.35 -38.85 16.86
CA ALA A 8 -29.79 -38.97 16.71
C ALA A 8 -30.49 -38.84 18.06
N SER A 9 -31.75 -38.43 18.01
CA SER A 9 -32.66 -38.39 19.15
C SER A 9 -33.89 -39.26 18.86
N ALA A 10 -34.38 -39.98 19.86
CA ALA A 10 -35.61 -40.76 19.72
C ALA A 10 -36.84 -39.84 19.73
N LEU A 11 -37.68 -39.94 18.70
CA LEU A 11 -38.94 -39.20 18.59
C LEU A 11 -40.04 -39.81 19.47
N TYR A 12 -39.99 -41.12 19.66
CA TYR A 12 -40.98 -41.91 20.39
C TYR A 12 -40.30 -42.96 21.25
N GLU A 13 -40.98 -43.37 22.32
CA GLU A 13 -40.55 -44.51 23.12
C GLU A 13 -40.69 -45.81 22.30
N TYR A 14 -39.69 -46.67 22.35
CA TYR A 14 -39.68 -47.96 21.65
C TYR A 14 -39.22 -49.07 22.60
N GLN A 15 -40.05 -50.10 22.73
CA GLN A 15 -39.72 -51.30 23.48
C GLN A 15 -39.24 -52.39 22.52
N ALA A 16 -37.98 -52.80 22.69
CA ALA A 16 -37.33 -53.84 21.93
C ALA A 16 -38.06 -55.18 22.12
N LYS A 17 -38.38 -55.84 21.00
CA LYS A 17 -39.01 -57.17 20.98
C LYS A 17 -38.00 -58.32 20.91
N ASP A 18 -36.72 -58.01 20.69
CA ASP A 18 -35.63 -58.96 20.48
C ASP A 18 -34.34 -58.35 21.05
N ASP A 19 -33.40 -59.21 21.46
CA ASP A 19 -32.12 -58.84 22.10
C ASP A 19 -31.17 -58.08 21.16
N ARG A 20 -31.51 -58.03 19.86
CA ARG A 20 -30.77 -57.27 18.83
C ARG A 20 -31.26 -55.82 18.69
N LEU A 21 -32.40 -55.47 19.29
CA LEU A 21 -33.02 -54.16 19.19
C LEU A 21 -32.78 -53.37 20.47
N LEU A 22 -32.66 -52.04 20.35
CA LEU A 22 -32.49 -51.16 21.50
C LEU A 22 -33.81 -50.61 22.01
N ASN A 23 -33.94 -50.52 23.34
CA ASN A 23 -34.99 -49.75 23.96
C ASN A 23 -34.68 -48.26 23.82
N LEU A 24 -35.67 -47.48 23.42
CA LEU A 24 -35.56 -46.03 23.29
C LEU A 24 -36.53 -45.34 24.22
N GLN A 25 -36.06 -44.34 24.96
CA GLN A 25 -36.92 -43.38 25.65
C GLN A 25 -37.10 -42.13 24.78
N GLN A 26 -38.27 -41.51 24.83
CA GLN A 26 -38.52 -40.28 24.08
C GLN A 26 -37.51 -39.19 24.45
N ASN A 27 -36.99 -38.49 23.43
CA ASN A 27 -35.93 -37.47 23.52
C ASN A 27 -34.54 -37.98 23.98
N GLN A 28 -34.34 -39.29 24.07
CA GLN A 28 -33.04 -39.85 24.39
C GLN A 28 -32.06 -39.66 23.22
N SER A 29 -30.86 -39.17 23.53
CA SER A 29 -29.79 -38.93 22.54
C SER A 29 -28.83 -40.11 22.47
N PHE A 30 -28.45 -40.49 21.25
CA PHE A 30 -27.51 -41.58 20.97
C PHE A 30 -26.83 -41.39 19.62
N ILE A 31 -25.87 -42.25 19.30
CA ILE A 31 -25.10 -42.14 18.06
C ILE A 31 -25.50 -43.24 17.09
N VAL A 32 -25.69 -42.89 15.84
CA VAL A 32 -26.06 -43.81 14.76
C VAL A 32 -24.93 -43.92 13.76
N VAL A 33 -24.62 -45.15 13.34
CA VAL A 33 -23.65 -45.42 12.28
C VAL A 33 -24.37 -45.91 11.04
N ASP A 34 -24.48 -45.03 10.04
CA ASP A 34 -25.13 -45.34 8.78
C ASP A 34 -24.32 -46.35 7.97
N LYS A 35 -25.02 -47.17 7.18
CA LYS A 35 -24.45 -48.21 6.30
C LYS A 35 -23.78 -49.39 7.01
N LEU A 36 -23.90 -49.50 8.34
CA LEU A 36 -23.55 -50.74 9.06
C LEU A 36 -24.66 -51.79 9.00
N SER A 37 -25.90 -51.35 8.79
CA SER A 37 -27.04 -52.22 8.54
C SER A 37 -27.21 -52.53 7.05
N LYS A 38 -27.64 -53.75 6.73
CA LYS A 38 -28.03 -54.14 5.37
C LYS A 38 -29.44 -53.65 5.02
N ASP A 39 -30.26 -53.35 6.02
CA ASP A 39 -31.64 -52.91 5.85
C ASP A 39 -31.77 -51.39 6.03
N PRO A 40 -32.35 -50.65 5.08
CA PRO A 40 -32.47 -49.19 5.15
C PRO A 40 -33.43 -48.69 6.25
N ASN A 41 -34.31 -49.58 6.74
CA ASN A 41 -35.29 -49.27 7.78
C ASN A 41 -34.72 -49.42 9.20
N TRP A 42 -33.56 -50.05 9.35
CA TRP A 42 -32.93 -50.35 10.64
C TRP A 42 -31.53 -49.78 10.67
N LEU A 43 -31.24 -48.91 11.63
CA LEU A 43 -29.95 -48.27 11.78
C LEU A 43 -29.24 -48.81 13.01
N PHE A 44 -27.92 -48.95 12.92
CA PHE A 44 -27.11 -49.41 14.04
C PHE A 44 -26.83 -48.23 14.97
N ALA A 45 -27.29 -48.33 16.21
CA ALA A 45 -27.17 -47.28 17.22
C ALA A 45 -26.29 -47.73 18.39
N VAL A 46 -25.64 -46.74 19.00
CA VAL A 46 -24.77 -46.86 20.17
C VAL A 46 -25.26 -45.85 21.20
N MET A 47 -25.65 -46.34 22.36
CA MET A 47 -26.13 -45.55 23.50
C MET A 47 -24.96 -44.99 24.33
N GLU A 48 -25.22 -43.97 25.16
CA GLU A 48 -24.20 -43.33 26.02
C GLU A 48 -23.52 -44.33 26.99
N ASP A 49 -24.25 -45.35 27.42
CA ASP A 49 -23.78 -46.42 28.31
C ASP A 49 -22.93 -47.50 27.59
N GLY A 50 -22.78 -47.39 26.26
CA GLY A 50 -22.05 -48.36 25.43
C GLY A 50 -22.91 -49.54 24.94
N THR A 51 -24.21 -49.57 25.25
CA THR A 51 -25.12 -50.59 24.73
C THR A 51 -25.35 -50.36 23.23
N THR A 52 -25.26 -51.43 22.44
CA THR A 52 -25.41 -51.37 20.97
C THR A 52 -26.58 -52.21 20.48
N GLY A 53 -27.16 -51.81 19.35
CA GLY A 53 -28.23 -52.56 18.70
C GLY A 53 -28.93 -51.76 17.62
N TYR A 54 -30.01 -52.31 17.08
CA TYR A 54 -30.74 -51.71 15.97
C TYR A 54 -31.93 -50.89 16.42
N VAL A 55 -32.12 -49.76 15.75
CA VAL A 55 -33.25 -48.85 15.94
C VAL A 55 -33.96 -48.58 14.62
N PRO A 56 -35.30 -48.46 14.61
CA PRO A 56 -36.03 -48.15 13.39
C PRO A 56 -35.80 -46.70 12.97
N SER A 57 -35.49 -46.47 11.70
CA SER A 57 -35.15 -45.14 11.17
C SER A 57 -36.29 -44.12 11.30
N ASN A 58 -37.54 -44.56 11.28
CA ASN A 58 -38.72 -43.68 11.42
C ASN A 58 -38.98 -43.21 12.86
N TYR A 59 -38.28 -43.77 13.85
CA TYR A 59 -38.44 -43.44 15.26
C TYR A 59 -37.36 -42.47 15.76
N ILE A 60 -36.48 -42.01 14.88
CA ILE A 60 -35.32 -41.23 15.24
C ILE A 60 -35.24 -39.96 14.39
N SER A 61 -34.80 -38.87 14.99
CA SER A 61 -34.43 -37.63 14.30
C SER A 61 -32.91 -37.51 14.29
N LYS A 62 -32.31 -37.48 13.09
CA LYS A 62 -30.86 -37.33 12.91
C LYS A 62 -30.48 -35.86 13.01
N ASN A 63 -29.56 -35.54 13.92
CA ASN A 63 -28.90 -34.25 14.00
C ASN A 63 -27.55 -34.35 13.25
N GLY A 64 -27.29 -33.41 12.34
CA GLY A 64 -26.10 -33.47 11.47
C GLY A 64 -24.77 -33.38 12.22
N ASP A 65 -24.78 -32.62 13.31
CA ASP A 65 -23.60 -32.40 14.16
C ASP A 65 -23.56 -33.39 15.31
N LEU A 66 -22.36 -33.95 15.55
CA LEU A 66 -22.09 -34.90 16.61
C LEU A 66 -21.55 -34.14 17.82
N ASP A 67 -22.25 -34.20 18.96
CA ASP A 67 -21.76 -33.64 20.21
C ASP A 67 -20.49 -34.38 20.68
N SER A 68 -19.40 -33.63 20.84
CA SER A 68 -18.09 -34.11 21.30
C SER A 68 -18.17 -34.81 22.66
N GLN A 69 -19.01 -34.35 23.58
CA GLN A 69 -19.12 -34.95 24.92
C GLN A 69 -19.79 -36.32 24.87
N LEU A 70 -20.87 -36.44 24.09
CA LEU A 70 -21.56 -37.71 23.87
C LEU A 70 -20.65 -38.71 23.13
N ALA A 71 -19.90 -38.23 22.12
CA ALA A 71 -18.96 -39.06 21.37
C ALA A 71 -17.82 -39.61 22.23
N GLU A 72 -17.27 -38.82 23.15
CA GLU A 72 -16.21 -39.27 24.05
C GLU A 72 -16.71 -40.28 25.09
N LYS A 73 -17.88 -40.04 25.69
CA LYS A 73 -18.49 -40.97 26.64
C LYS A 73 -18.85 -42.31 26.01
N THR A 74 -19.50 -42.29 24.84
CA THR A 74 -19.86 -43.50 24.09
C THR A 74 -18.61 -44.29 23.67
N LEU A 75 -17.56 -43.61 23.21
CA LEU A 75 -16.29 -44.26 22.86
C LEU A 75 -15.60 -44.88 24.08
N ALA A 76 -15.60 -44.20 25.22
CA ALA A 76 -15.04 -44.71 26.47
C ALA A 76 -15.84 -45.91 27.01
N ALA A 77 -17.17 -45.86 26.93
CA ALA A 77 -18.04 -46.96 27.34
C ALA A 77 -17.85 -48.20 26.46
N LEU A 78 -17.76 -48.04 25.13
CA LEU A 78 -17.45 -49.13 24.21
C LEU A 78 -16.08 -49.76 24.51
N GLN A 79 -15.05 -48.94 24.74
CA GLN A 79 -13.70 -49.44 25.02
C GLN A 79 -13.57 -50.26 26.32
N LYS A 80 -14.41 -49.99 27.33
CA LYS A 80 -14.42 -50.79 28.57
C LYS A 80 -14.81 -52.25 28.34
N ASN A 81 -15.56 -52.55 27.28
CA ASN A 81 -16.02 -53.89 26.92
C ASN A 81 -15.23 -54.52 25.75
N ALA A 82 -14.00 -54.05 25.49
CA ALA A 82 -13.22 -54.38 24.30
C ALA A 82 -12.99 -55.87 24.01
N HIS A 83 -12.95 -56.72 25.04
CA HIS A 83 -12.68 -58.17 24.89
C HIS A 83 -13.86 -58.97 24.34
N ASN A 84 -15.09 -58.46 24.41
CA ASN A 84 -16.31 -59.17 23.97
C ASN A 84 -16.95 -58.57 22.71
N HIS A 85 -16.23 -57.68 21.99
CA HIS A 85 -16.85 -56.95 20.89
C HIS A 85 -17.21 -57.83 19.69
N ASN A 86 -18.46 -57.69 19.27
CA ASN A 86 -18.91 -58.20 17.97
C ASN A 86 -18.29 -57.39 16.83
N GLU A 87 -18.18 -57.98 15.63
CA GLU A 87 -17.58 -57.33 14.45
C GLU A 87 -18.23 -55.98 14.08
N MET A 88 -19.51 -55.79 14.42
CA MET A 88 -20.22 -54.52 14.20
C MET A 88 -19.82 -53.44 15.20
N GLU A 89 -19.52 -53.81 16.45
CA GLU A 89 -19.06 -52.87 17.47
C GLU A 89 -17.64 -52.39 17.19
N LYS A 90 -16.75 -53.29 16.73
CA LYS A 90 -15.40 -52.90 16.27
C LYS A 90 -15.45 -51.91 15.10
N LYS A 91 -16.38 -52.12 14.15
CA LYS A 91 -16.61 -51.20 13.02
C LYS A 91 -17.18 -49.86 13.49
N ALA A 92 -18.14 -49.87 14.42
CA ALA A 92 -18.69 -48.65 15.01
C ALA A 92 -17.61 -47.83 15.74
N VAL A 93 -16.75 -48.47 16.55
CA VAL A 93 -15.61 -47.81 17.22
C VAL A 93 -14.66 -47.18 16.20
N ARG A 94 -14.33 -47.88 15.11
CA ARG A 94 -13.48 -47.35 14.05
C ARG A 94 -14.11 -46.11 13.40
N CYS A 95 -15.38 -46.17 13.02
CA CYS A 95 -16.08 -45.06 12.39
C CYS A 95 -16.24 -43.86 13.34
N LEU A 96 -16.48 -44.09 14.63
CA LEU A 96 -16.54 -43.04 15.65
C LEU A 96 -15.18 -42.35 15.84
N ARG A 97 -14.09 -43.12 15.93
CA ARG A 97 -12.73 -42.56 16.00
C ARG A 97 -12.37 -41.76 14.76
N GLU A 98 -12.72 -42.26 13.58
CA GLU A 98 -12.47 -41.59 12.30
C GLU A 98 -13.25 -40.27 12.21
N LYS A 99 -14.56 -40.26 12.57
CA LYS A 99 -15.36 -39.02 12.59
C LYS A 99 -14.85 -38.03 13.62
N MET A 100 -14.44 -38.48 14.82
CA MET A 100 -13.86 -37.61 15.84
C MET A 100 -12.47 -37.06 15.46
N ALA A 101 -11.64 -37.84 14.77
CA ALA A 101 -10.35 -37.37 14.27
C ALA A 101 -10.54 -36.31 13.16
N LEU A 102 -11.49 -36.54 12.25
CA LEU A 102 -11.85 -35.56 11.21
C LEU A 102 -12.43 -34.29 11.82
N SER A 103 -13.30 -34.38 12.84
CA SER A 103 -13.82 -33.18 13.51
C SER A 103 -12.73 -32.44 14.29
N ARG A 104 -11.74 -33.13 14.87
CA ARG A 104 -10.56 -32.53 15.53
C ARG A 104 -9.64 -31.82 14.54
N LEU A 105 -9.33 -32.45 13.40
CA LEU A 105 -8.59 -31.80 12.31
C LEU A 105 -9.32 -30.56 11.77
N ASN A 106 -10.65 -30.62 11.71
CA ASN A 106 -11.49 -29.52 11.25
C ASN A 106 -11.71 -28.43 12.33
N SER A 107 -11.55 -28.74 13.62
CA SER A 107 -11.62 -27.74 14.69
C SER A 107 -10.28 -27.07 14.92
N ASP A 108 -9.18 -27.83 14.96
CA ASP A 108 -7.84 -27.33 15.28
C ASP A 108 -7.31 -26.37 14.20
N TRP A 109 -7.57 -26.63 12.91
CA TRP A 109 -7.20 -25.70 11.83
C TRP A 109 -8.03 -24.40 11.83
N LEU A 110 -9.30 -24.44 12.26
CA LEU A 110 -10.17 -23.25 12.31
C LEU A 110 -9.99 -22.42 13.57
N SER A 111 -9.62 -23.03 14.69
CA SER A 111 -9.52 -22.33 15.97
C SER A 111 -8.18 -21.65 16.20
N GLU A 112 -7.08 -22.15 15.61
CA GLU A 112 -5.75 -21.56 15.82
C GLU A 112 -5.43 -20.40 14.86
N ASN A 113 -6.08 -20.33 13.70
CA ASN A 113 -5.97 -19.18 12.80
C ASN A 113 -7.38 -18.78 12.36
N LEU A 114 -7.87 -17.64 12.86
CA LEU A 114 -9.02 -16.97 12.27
C LEU A 114 -8.71 -16.68 10.80
N TRP A 115 -9.13 -17.56 9.89
CA TRP A 115 -9.08 -17.32 8.45
C TRP A 115 -10.08 -16.20 8.14
N ASP A 116 -9.64 -14.95 8.28
CA ASP A 116 -10.36 -13.79 7.79
C ASP A 116 -10.02 -13.60 6.30
N PRO A 117 -10.99 -13.80 5.39
CA PRO A 117 -10.77 -13.61 3.96
C PRO A 117 -10.25 -12.21 3.61
N ALA A 118 -10.55 -11.19 4.42
CA ALA A 118 -10.08 -9.83 4.20
C ALA A 118 -8.62 -9.62 4.61
N GLN A 119 -8.15 -10.33 5.63
CA GLN A 119 -6.75 -10.31 6.03
C GLN A 119 -5.90 -11.09 5.02
N VAL A 120 -6.33 -12.30 4.66
CA VAL A 120 -5.62 -13.16 3.69
C VAL A 120 -5.53 -12.49 2.32
N ALA A 121 -6.59 -11.84 1.86
CA ALA A 121 -6.59 -11.10 0.60
C ALA A 121 -5.56 -9.96 0.59
N ARG A 122 -5.44 -9.21 1.69
CA ARG A 122 -4.42 -8.15 1.85
C ARG A 122 -3.02 -8.71 1.85
N GLU A 123 -2.76 -9.71 2.70
CA GLU A 123 -1.43 -10.33 2.80
C GLU A 123 -0.96 -10.90 1.46
N MET A 124 -1.86 -11.48 0.66
CA MET A 124 -1.52 -11.95 -0.69
C MET A 124 -1.09 -10.82 -1.63
N VAL A 125 -1.81 -9.70 -1.63
CA VAL A 125 -1.47 -8.54 -2.49
C VAL A 125 -0.15 -7.91 -2.03
N GLU A 126 0.01 -7.70 -0.72
CA GLU A 126 1.23 -7.12 -0.12
C GLU A 126 2.47 -7.99 -0.38
N GLN A 127 2.35 -9.32 -0.28
CA GLN A 127 3.47 -10.22 -0.58
C GLN A 127 3.86 -10.20 -2.06
N VAL A 128 2.88 -10.11 -2.96
CA VAL A 128 3.17 -9.98 -4.40
C VAL A 128 3.83 -8.64 -4.68
N GLU A 129 3.33 -7.55 -4.10
CA GLU A 129 3.93 -6.21 -4.19
C GLU A 129 5.39 -6.22 -3.72
N ALA A 130 5.65 -6.72 -2.50
CA ALA A 130 7.00 -6.79 -1.92
C ALA A 130 7.97 -7.66 -2.76
N ALA A 131 7.48 -8.73 -3.38
CA ALA A 131 8.32 -9.63 -4.17
C ALA A 131 8.56 -9.16 -5.60
N THR A 132 7.67 -8.34 -6.17
CA THR A 132 7.67 -8.03 -7.62
C THR A 132 7.82 -6.54 -7.95
N LYS A 133 7.76 -5.64 -6.96
CA LYS A 133 7.72 -4.18 -7.14
C LYS A 133 6.58 -3.70 -8.06
N LEU A 134 5.52 -4.50 -8.18
CA LEU A 134 4.32 -4.12 -8.92
C LEU A 134 3.49 -3.15 -8.08
N SER A 135 2.77 -2.23 -8.73
CA SER A 135 1.80 -1.37 -8.04
C SER A 135 0.71 -2.22 -7.36
N PRO A 136 0.07 -1.72 -6.28
CA PRO A 136 -0.97 -2.47 -5.55
C PRO A 136 -2.08 -2.99 -6.47
N GLN A 137 -2.44 -2.22 -7.50
CA GLN A 137 -3.45 -2.58 -8.49
C GLN A 137 -2.98 -3.71 -9.42
N MET A 138 -1.72 -3.69 -9.85
CA MET A 138 -1.12 -4.75 -10.67
C MET A 138 -0.92 -6.03 -9.86
N ALA A 139 -0.47 -5.92 -8.61
CA ALA A 139 -0.34 -7.03 -7.67
C ALA A 139 -1.69 -7.70 -7.41
N ARG A 140 -2.75 -6.91 -7.17
CA ARG A 140 -4.13 -7.41 -7.05
C ARG A 140 -4.59 -8.16 -8.31
N THR A 141 -4.33 -7.59 -9.48
CA THR A 141 -4.69 -8.20 -10.77
C THR A 141 -3.96 -9.54 -10.98
N ALA A 142 -2.67 -9.60 -10.62
CA ALA A 142 -1.87 -10.80 -10.70
C ALA A 142 -2.39 -11.90 -9.75
N VAL A 143 -2.67 -11.55 -8.48
CA VAL A 143 -3.27 -12.46 -7.50
C VAL A 143 -4.61 -12.99 -8.00
N GLN A 144 -5.47 -12.12 -8.51
CA GLN A 144 -6.79 -12.50 -9.02
C GLN A 144 -6.68 -13.46 -10.21
N LEU A 145 -5.76 -13.22 -11.15
CA LEU A 145 -5.53 -14.10 -12.30
C LEU A 145 -5.09 -15.51 -11.87
N VAL A 146 -4.16 -15.60 -10.93
CA VAL A 146 -3.66 -16.88 -10.40
C VAL A 146 -4.77 -17.63 -9.68
N LEU A 147 -5.53 -16.96 -8.81
CA LEU A 147 -6.61 -17.59 -8.05
C LEU A 147 -7.77 -18.03 -8.95
N ASN A 148 -8.12 -17.24 -9.97
CA ASN A 148 -9.09 -17.66 -10.98
C ASN A 148 -8.63 -18.94 -11.70
N LYS A 149 -7.33 -19.04 -12.03
CA LYS A 149 -6.81 -20.23 -12.69
C LYS A 149 -6.84 -21.46 -11.78
N VAL A 150 -6.61 -21.28 -10.49
CA VAL A 150 -6.74 -22.34 -9.49
C VAL A 150 -8.21 -22.75 -9.28
N ALA A 151 -9.14 -21.79 -9.32
CA ALA A 151 -10.57 -22.08 -9.21
C ALA A 151 -11.09 -22.96 -10.36
N GLU A 152 -10.58 -22.75 -11.58
CA GLU A 152 -10.92 -23.55 -12.77
C GLU A 152 -10.43 -25.01 -12.68
N THR A 153 -9.30 -25.26 -12.01
CA THR A 153 -8.70 -26.60 -11.90
C THR A 153 -9.18 -27.37 -10.67
N MET A 154 -9.87 -26.71 -9.75
CA MET A 154 -10.28 -27.28 -8.48
C MET A 154 -11.67 -27.97 -8.57
N PRO A 155 -11.84 -29.17 -7.97
CA PRO A 155 -13.15 -29.82 -7.85
C PRO A 155 -14.17 -28.94 -7.10
N SER A 156 -15.42 -28.92 -7.57
CA SER A 156 -16.50 -28.06 -7.02
C SER A 156 -16.82 -28.30 -5.53
N THR A 157 -16.37 -29.41 -4.95
CA THR A 157 -16.49 -29.72 -3.52
C THR A 157 -15.56 -28.90 -2.62
N LEU A 158 -14.47 -28.33 -3.18
CA LEU A 158 -13.50 -27.51 -2.46
C LEU A 158 -13.75 -25.99 -2.60
N GLN A 159 -14.68 -25.59 -3.48
CA GLN A 159 -15.15 -24.20 -3.62
C GLN A 159 -16.10 -23.83 -2.48
N SER A 160 -15.56 -23.84 -1.26
CA SER A 160 -16.27 -23.52 -0.03
C SER A 160 -16.75 -22.07 0.00
N ASN A 161 -17.63 -21.73 0.94
CA ASN A 161 -18.08 -20.36 1.16
C ASN A 161 -16.89 -19.41 1.48
N LEU A 162 -15.80 -19.93 2.04
CA LEU A 162 -14.59 -19.17 2.35
C LEU A 162 -13.82 -18.78 1.08
N TRP A 163 -13.74 -19.67 0.09
CA TRP A 163 -13.13 -19.36 -1.21
C TRP A 163 -13.89 -18.26 -1.94
N ARG A 164 -15.23 -18.35 -1.97
CA ARG A 164 -16.07 -17.30 -2.55
C ARG A 164 -15.96 -15.97 -1.80
N ALA A 165 -15.86 -15.99 -0.48
CA ALA A 165 -15.62 -14.80 0.32
C ALA A 165 -14.25 -14.18 0.03
N LEU A 166 -13.19 -14.98 -0.11
CA LEU A 166 -11.85 -14.53 -0.48
C LEU A 166 -11.83 -13.90 -1.87
N MET A 167 -12.38 -14.58 -2.88
CA MET A 167 -12.45 -14.08 -4.25
C MET A 167 -13.26 -12.78 -4.34
N SER A 168 -14.43 -12.74 -3.69
CA SER A 168 -15.25 -11.53 -3.61
C SER A 168 -14.51 -10.40 -2.90
N LYS A 169 -13.70 -10.71 -1.87
CA LYS A 169 -12.94 -9.69 -1.15
C LYS A 169 -11.76 -9.18 -1.96
N ILE A 170 -11.05 -10.02 -2.72
CA ILE A 170 -10.00 -9.60 -3.65
C ILE A 170 -10.57 -8.73 -4.79
N GLU A 171 -11.77 -9.06 -5.27
CA GLU A 171 -12.50 -8.26 -6.26
C GLU A 171 -12.94 -6.89 -5.74
N THR A 172 -13.48 -6.86 -4.50
CA THR A 172 -14.03 -5.65 -3.85
C THR A 172 -13.04 -4.90 -2.98
N MET A 173 -11.80 -5.38 -2.87
CA MET A 173 -10.73 -4.68 -2.18
C MET A 173 -10.46 -3.39 -2.92
N ASN A 174 -10.88 -2.28 -2.31
CA ASN A 174 -10.25 -0.99 -2.54
C ASN A 174 -8.81 -1.16 -2.03
N THR A 175 -7.89 -1.51 -2.92
CA THR A 175 -6.51 -1.08 -2.72
C THR A 175 -6.61 0.43 -2.56
N GLU A 176 -6.17 0.98 -1.42
CA GLU A 176 -5.94 2.43 -1.33
C GLU A 176 -5.21 2.80 -2.60
N THR A 177 -5.88 3.58 -3.44
CA THR A 177 -5.30 3.92 -4.72
C THR A 177 -4.08 4.78 -4.43
N ASP A 178 -3.07 4.74 -5.28
CA ASP A 178 -1.90 5.60 -5.08
C ASP A 178 -2.32 7.09 -5.01
N TYR A 179 -3.45 7.43 -5.64
CA TYR A 179 -4.18 8.68 -5.44
C TYR A 179 -4.55 8.95 -3.98
N ASP A 180 -5.26 8.03 -3.30
CA ASP A 180 -5.69 8.19 -1.91
C ASP A 180 -4.49 8.32 -0.97
N ARG A 181 -3.42 7.55 -1.24
CA ARG A 181 -2.17 7.59 -0.46
C ARG A 181 -1.45 8.92 -0.61
N LEU A 182 -1.30 9.42 -1.84
CA LEU A 182 -0.72 10.74 -2.11
C LEU A 182 -1.55 11.86 -1.47
N GLU A 183 -2.87 11.82 -1.64
CA GLU A 183 -3.77 12.82 -1.07
C GLU A 183 -3.70 12.85 0.46
N LEU A 184 -3.60 11.68 1.11
CA LEU A 184 -3.46 11.58 2.56
C LEU A 184 -2.15 12.22 3.06
N VAL A 185 -1.04 12.02 2.35
CA VAL A 185 0.26 12.60 2.73
C VAL A 185 0.25 14.12 2.57
N PHE A 186 -0.31 14.65 1.47
CA PHE A 186 -0.46 16.10 1.28
C PHE A 186 -1.34 16.73 2.37
N LYS A 187 -2.46 16.10 2.73
CA LYS A 187 -3.31 16.53 3.85
C LYS A 187 -2.56 16.48 5.18
N GLY A 188 -1.73 15.46 5.40
CA GLY A 188 -0.87 15.36 6.57
C GLY A 188 0.06 16.56 6.70
N LEU A 189 0.77 16.94 5.63
CA LEU A 189 1.66 18.11 5.62
C LEU A 189 0.89 19.42 5.82
N TYR A 190 -0.27 19.57 5.20
CA TYR A 190 -1.16 20.73 5.40
C TYR A 190 -1.55 20.90 6.87
N LEU A 191 -1.95 19.80 7.54
CA LEU A 191 -2.32 19.83 8.95
C LEU A 191 -1.14 20.17 9.84
N THR A 192 0.05 19.61 9.58
CA THR A 192 1.26 19.90 10.36
C THR A 192 1.67 21.37 10.26
N LYS A 193 1.64 21.95 9.05
CA LYS A 193 1.89 23.39 8.85
C LYS A 193 0.93 24.26 9.68
N ASN A 194 -0.37 23.94 9.64
CA ASN A 194 -1.37 24.72 10.36
C ASN A 194 -1.27 24.57 11.88
N ASP A 195 -0.78 23.43 12.38
CA ASP A 195 -0.49 23.25 13.81
C ASP A 195 0.73 24.08 14.24
N GLU A 196 1.78 24.15 13.42
CA GLU A 196 2.96 25.00 13.68
C GLU A 196 2.59 26.48 13.78
N GLN A 197 1.62 26.97 13.00
CA GLN A 197 1.12 28.35 13.12
C GLN A 197 0.31 28.61 14.41
N GLN A 198 -0.20 27.55 15.06
CA GLN A 198 -1.03 27.66 16.26
C GLN A 198 -0.28 27.38 17.57
N ARG A 199 0.93 26.81 17.53
CA ARG A 199 1.69 26.41 18.73
C ARG A 199 2.84 27.36 19.08
N SER A 200 2.95 27.66 20.37
CA SER A 200 4.04 28.43 20.99
C SER A 200 5.00 27.57 21.86
N TRP A 201 5.03 26.24 21.68
CA TRP A 201 5.87 25.25 22.40
C TRP A 201 6.51 24.24 21.39
N PRO A 202 7.61 23.52 21.72
CA PRO A 202 8.85 23.50 20.94
C PRO A 202 8.89 22.54 19.73
N LEU A 203 9.41 23.09 18.63
CA LEU A 203 9.48 22.62 17.23
C LEU A 203 10.23 21.29 16.95
N HIS A 204 10.87 20.66 17.95
CA HIS A 204 11.82 19.56 17.71
C HIS A 204 11.21 18.15 17.78
N GLN A 205 9.99 17.99 18.31
CA GLN A 205 9.35 16.65 18.38
C GLN A 205 8.72 16.25 17.04
N ASP A 206 8.38 17.22 16.19
CA ASP A 206 7.65 16.98 14.96
C ASP A 206 8.58 16.81 13.74
N GLU A 207 9.87 17.17 13.87
CA GLU A 207 10.84 17.12 12.76
C GLU A 207 10.97 15.73 12.14
N SER A 208 11.05 14.68 12.96
CA SER A 208 11.10 13.30 12.47
C SER A 208 9.82 12.90 11.73
N THR A 209 8.67 13.37 12.21
CA THR A 209 7.36 13.09 11.59
C THR A 209 7.23 13.79 10.25
N ILE A 210 7.60 15.07 10.17
CA ILE A 210 7.60 15.85 8.92
C ILE A 210 8.57 15.25 7.92
N ASN A 211 9.77 14.88 8.37
CA ASN A 211 10.76 14.23 7.52
C ASN A 211 10.20 12.92 6.92
N THR A 212 9.58 12.06 7.74
CA THR A 212 8.93 10.83 7.25
C THR A 212 7.79 11.13 6.26
N LEU A 213 7.02 12.20 6.47
CA LEU A 213 5.96 12.59 5.53
C LEU A 213 6.53 13.08 4.20
N LEU A 214 7.58 13.92 4.21
CA LEU A 214 8.22 14.42 3.00
C LEU A 214 8.96 13.33 2.22
N GLU A 215 9.68 12.44 2.91
CA GLU A 215 10.33 11.28 2.31
C GLU A 215 9.29 10.35 1.68
N ARG A 216 8.19 10.07 2.39
CA ARG A 216 7.09 9.28 1.85
C ARG A 216 6.43 9.96 0.65
N LEU A 217 6.23 11.28 0.69
CA LEU A 217 5.67 12.03 -0.43
C LEU A 217 6.55 11.90 -1.67
N TYR A 218 7.86 12.11 -1.50
CA TYR A 218 8.83 11.96 -2.58
C TYR A 218 8.80 10.55 -3.18
N LEU A 219 8.87 9.50 -2.35
CA LEU A 219 8.83 8.12 -2.81
C LEU A 219 7.54 7.81 -3.57
N LEU A 220 6.38 8.21 -3.04
CA LEU A 220 5.10 8.00 -3.72
C LEU A 220 5.04 8.72 -5.07
N LEU A 221 5.54 9.96 -5.17
CA LEU A 221 5.55 10.71 -6.43
C LEU A 221 6.44 10.04 -7.50
N VAL A 222 7.55 9.42 -7.09
CA VAL A 222 8.47 8.70 -7.99
C VAL A 222 7.93 7.33 -8.40
N GLU A 223 7.24 6.62 -7.49
CA GLU A 223 6.74 5.26 -7.74
C GLU A 223 5.37 5.23 -8.44
N THR A 224 4.55 6.26 -8.23
CA THR A 224 3.19 6.35 -8.78
C THR A 224 3.21 6.75 -10.25
N ASP A 225 2.21 6.31 -11.00
CA ASP A 225 2.06 6.70 -12.39
C ASP A 225 1.86 8.23 -12.54
N ALA A 226 2.48 8.81 -13.58
CA ALA A 226 2.46 10.26 -13.79
C ALA A 226 1.04 10.83 -13.92
N SER A 227 0.09 10.05 -14.45
CA SER A 227 -1.30 10.49 -14.63
C SER A 227 -2.06 10.63 -13.31
N THR A 228 -1.84 9.70 -12.38
CA THR A 228 -2.40 9.76 -11.03
C THR A 228 -1.75 10.87 -10.23
N SER A 229 -0.42 10.99 -10.26
CA SER A 229 0.30 12.05 -9.57
C SER A 229 -0.13 13.44 -10.06
N SER A 230 -0.17 13.66 -11.38
CA SER A 230 -0.64 14.93 -11.97
C SER A 230 -2.08 15.26 -11.57
N ARG A 231 -2.99 14.27 -11.54
CA ARG A 231 -4.38 14.49 -11.08
C ARG A 231 -4.46 14.93 -9.62
N VAL A 232 -3.62 14.37 -8.73
CA VAL A 232 -3.55 14.80 -7.32
C VAL A 232 -3.00 16.22 -7.23
N LEU A 233 -1.95 16.54 -8.00
CA LEU A 233 -1.34 17.86 -8.00
C LEU A 233 -2.30 18.96 -8.47
N GLN A 234 -3.18 18.65 -9.43
CA GLN A 234 -4.16 19.60 -10.00
C GLN A 234 -5.35 19.93 -9.08
N ILE A 235 -5.47 19.27 -7.92
CA ILE A 235 -6.57 19.52 -6.98
C ILE A 235 -6.59 20.99 -6.55
N ASP A 236 -7.80 21.58 -6.60
CA ASP A 236 -8.09 22.96 -6.19
C ASP A 236 -7.09 24.01 -6.75
N ASN A 237 -6.75 23.88 -8.05
CA ASN A 237 -5.77 24.72 -8.74
C ASN A 237 -4.38 24.69 -8.09
N TYR A 238 -3.88 23.48 -7.81
CA TYR A 238 -2.56 23.27 -7.20
C TYR A 238 -2.46 23.82 -5.75
N GLU A 239 -3.54 23.69 -4.97
CA GLU A 239 -3.59 24.10 -3.55
C GLU A 239 -2.49 23.43 -2.71
N TYR A 240 -2.22 22.15 -2.97
CA TYR A 240 -1.17 21.42 -2.24
C TYR A 240 0.23 21.97 -2.52
N ILE A 241 0.52 22.36 -3.77
CA ILE A 241 1.80 22.97 -4.15
C ILE A 241 1.94 24.36 -3.51
N THR A 242 0.92 25.20 -3.62
CA THR A 242 0.94 26.55 -3.02
C THR A 242 1.07 26.49 -1.50
N THR A 243 0.37 25.57 -0.83
CA THR A 243 0.53 25.29 0.60
C THR A 243 1.97 24.89 0.93
N LEU A 244 2.58 24.02 0.12
CA LEU A 244 3.95 23.55 0.33
C LEU A 244 4.96 24.68 0.15
N VAL A 245 4.73 25.60 -0.79
CA VAL A 245 5.56 26.82 -0.96
C VAL A 245 5.48 27.72 0.26
N GLU A 246 4.28 27.97 0.77
CA GLU A 246 4.09 28.74 2.00
C GLU A 246 4.76 28.05 3.19
N TYR A 247 4.71 26.72 3.24
CA TYR A 247 5.39 25.96 4.29
C TYR A 247 6.91 26.10 4.17
N TYR A 248 7.46 26.01 2.96
CA TYR A 248 8.89 26.19 2.70
C TYR A 248 9.40 27.57 3.14
N GLN A 249 8.56 28.61 3.00
CA GLN A 249 8.89 29.97 3.44
C GLN A 249 9.00 30.10 4.97
N MET A 250 8.23 29.30 5.72
CA MET A 250 8.23 29.30 7.18
C MET A 250 9.28 28.36 7.77
N GLU A 251 9.70 27.34 7.00
CA GLU A 251 10.61 26.32 7.46
C GLU A 251 12.04 26.84 7.61
N THR A 252 12.64 26.61 8.78
CA THR A 252 14.01 27.06 9.10
C THR A 252 15.02 25.92 9.09
N ARG A 253 14.55 24.66 9.16
CA ARG A 253 15.39 23.46 9.26
C ARG A 253 15.88 23.03 7.87
N ASN A 254 17.19 23.00 7.68
CA ASN A 254 17.82 22.70 6.37
C ASN A 254 17.39 21.34 5.80
N LEU A 255 17.36 20.29 6.63
CA LEU A 255 17.04 18.94 6.19
C LEU A 255 15.63 18.84 5.56
N LEU A 256 14.64 19.48 6.17
CA LEU A 256 13.28 19.52 5.64
C LEU A 256 13.21 20.35 4.36
N ARG A 257 13.92 21.48 4.29
CA ARG A 257 14.01 22.29 3.06
C ARG A 257 14.60 21.50 1.90
N VAL A 258 15.65 20.69 2.11
CA VAL A 258 16.21 19.81 1.07
C VAL A 258 15.17 18.82 0.55
N TRP A 259 14.41 18.18 1.45
CA TRP A 259 13.32 17.28 1.05
C TRP A 259 12.22 17.99 0.26
N MET A 260 11.82 19.19 0.68
CA MET A 260 10.83 19.99 -0.05
C MET A 260 11.32 20.37 -1.45
N LEU A 261 12.61 20.74 -1.59
CA LEU A 261 13.22 21.02 -2.89
C LEU A 261 13.16 19.79 -3.82
N ARG A 262 13.45 18.60 -3.30
CA ARG A 262 13.32 17.34 -4.05
C ARG A 262 11.88 17.10 -4.50
N VAL A 263 10.91 17.28 -3.59
CA VAL A 263 9.49 17.15 -3.92
C VAL A 263 9.08 18.15 -5.01
N PHE A 264 9.49 19.43 -4.92
CA PHE A 264 9.18 20.42 -5.95
C PHE A 264 9.74 20.04 -7.31
N LEU A 265 11.00 19.59 -7.37
CA LEU A 265 11.62 19.12 -8.61
C LEU A 265 10.84 17.95 -9.23
N THR A 266 10.50 16.94 -8.43
CA THR A 266 9.68 15.81 -8.90
C THR A 266 8.30 16.26 -9.37
N CYS A 267 7.64 17.20 -8.67
CA CYS A 267 6.36 17.75 -9.12
C CYS A 267 6.48 18.48 -10.47
N CYS A 268 7.57 19.25 -10.68
CA CYS A 268 7.84 19.91 -11.97
C CYS A 268 8.06 18.91 -13.10
N GLU A 269 8.74 17.79 -12.83
CA GLU A 269 8.95 16.71 -13.82
C GLU A 269 7.65 16.03 -14.23
N LEU A 270 6.70 15.90 -13.30
CA LEU A 270 5.41 15.22 -13.50
C LEU A 270 4.37 16.08 -14.23
N ASP A 271 4.32 17.39 -13.95
CA ASP A 271 3.36 18.32 -14.56
C ASP A 271 3.99 19.70 -14.77
N PHE A 272 4.17 20.08 -16.04
CA PHE A 272 4.79 21.35 -16.43
C PHE A 272 4.00 22.58 -15.92
N CYS A 273 2.69 22.46 -15.68
CA CYS A 273 1.92 23.58 -15.13
C CYS A 273 2.39 23.96 -13.71
N VAL A 274 2.99 23.02 -12.96
CA VAL A 274 3.60 23.28 -11.65
C VAL A 274 4.72 24.32 -11.78
N VAL A 275 5.50 24.29 -12.86
CA VAL A 275 6.56 25.27 -13.12
C VAL A 275 5.99 26.70 -13.14
N SER A 276 4.88 26.90 -13.84
CA SER A 276 4.19 28.20 -13.90
C SER A 276 3.60 28.60 -12.54
N VAL A 277 3.00 27.65 -11.80
CA VAL A 277 2.50 27.90 -10.44
C VAL A 277 3.64 28.35 -9.50
N LEU A 278 4.80 27.68 -9.56
CA LEU A 278 5.96 28.03 -8.75
C LEU A 278 6.55 29.38 -9.16
N LEU A 279 6.64 29.70 -10.46
CA LEU A 279 7.12 30.98 -10.97
C LEU A 279 6.31 32.18 -10.44
N HIS A 280 4.99 32.02 -10.36
CA HIS A 280 4.08 33.07 -9.88
C HIS A 280 3.91 33.08 -8.35
N SER A 281 4.59 32.20 -7.63
CA SER A 281 4.57 32.14 -6.18
C SER A 281 5.69 32.99 -5.55
N VAL A 282 5.79 32.97 -4.21
CA VAL A 282 6.89 33.61 -3.46
C VAL A 282 8.20 32.81 -3.59
N LEU A 283 8.15 31.56 -4.07
CA LEU A 283 9.28 30.63 -4.07
C LEU A 283 10.53 31.17 -4.78
N PRO A 284 10.47 31.79 -5.98
CA PRO A 284 11.68 32.26 -6.67
C PRO A 284 12.45 33.32 -5.86
N MET A 285 11.72 34.22 -5.21
CA MET A 285 12.30 35.23 -4.32
C MET A 285 12.93 34.58 -3.10
N GLU A 286 12.27 33.57 -2.54
CA GLU A 286 12.74 32.90 -1.34
C GLU A 286 13.99 32.05 -1.61
N LEU A 287 14.07 31.37 -2.76
CA LEU A 287 15.29 30.67 -3.19
C LEU A 287 16.44 31.64 -3.42
N ALA A 288 16.21 32.77 -4.09
CA ALA A 288 17.24 33.79 -4.32
C ALA A 288 17.72 34.45 -3.01
N ARG A 289 16.83 34.60 -2.03
CA ARG A 289 17.19 35.03 -0.67
C ARG A 289 18.01 33.96 0.05
N ASP A 290 17.56 32.71 0.01
CA ASP A 290 18.18 31.59 0.71
C ASP A 290 19.59 31.28 0.20
N LEU A 291 19.82 31.37 -1.11
CA LEU A 291 21.14 31.20 -1.73
C LEU A 291 22.17 32.22 -1.22
N ARG A 292 21.76 33.39 -0.74
CA ARG A 292 22.67 34.40 -0.17
C ARG A 292 22.98 34.15 1.32
N THR A 293 22.35 33.16 1.94
CA THR A 293 22.59 32.78 3.35
C THR A 293 23.73 31.75 3.47
N GLN A 294 24.07 31.34 4.69
CA GLN A 294 25.19 30.41 4.95
C GLN A 294 25.10 29.16 4.07
N PRO A 295 26.23 28.73 3.47
CA PRO A 295 26.20 27.67 2.48
C PRO A 295 26.06 26.28 3.12
N ASP A 296 25.06 25.54 2.65
CA ASP A 296 24.97 24.10 2.74
C ASP A 296 24.93 23.58 1.29
N ILE A 297 25.97 22.87 0.86
CA ILE A 297 26.24 22.58 -0.55
C ILE A 297 25.07 21.82 -1.19
N GLU A 298 24.52 20.83 -0.49
CA GLU A 298 23.41 20.02 -1.00
C GLU A 298 22.17 20.87 -1.27
N ARG A 299 21.72 21.64 -0.26
CA ARG A 299 20.60 22.58 -0.40
C ARG A 299 20.85 23.60 -1.50
N PHE A 300 22.08 24.09 -1.61
CA PHE A 300 22.47 25.11 -2.60
C PHE A 300 22.30 24.58 -4.03
N LYS A 301 22.80 23.37 -4.31
CA LYS A 301 22.65 22.71 -5.62
C LYS A 301 21.17 22.52 -5.98
N TYR A 302 20.36 21.98 -5.06
CA TYR A 302 18.93 21.81 -5.30
C TYR A 302 18.19 23.14 -5.52
N SER A 303 18.58 24.20 -4.81
CA SER A 303 17.98 25.53 -4.97
C SER A 303 18.31 26.15 -6.33
N LEU A 304 19.56 26.03 -6.79
CA LEU A 304 19.97 26.46 -8.13
C LEU A 304 19.27 25.65 -9.22
N LEU A 305 19.18 24.33 -9.05
CA LEU A 305 18.49 23.46 -9.99
C LEU A 305 17.01 23.84 -10.11
N LEU A 306 16.32 24.02 -8.98
CA LEU A 306 14.90 24.39 -8.98
C LEU A 306 14.67 25.79 -9.56
N LEU A 307 15.55 26.77 -9.29
CA LEU A 307 15.49 28.08 -9.96
C LEU A 307 15.66 27.94 -11.47
N THR A 308 16.58 27.11 -11.93
CA THR A 308 16.78 26.86 -13.37
C THR A 308 15.50 26.29 -13.99
N VAL A 309 14.88 25.29 -13.34
CA VAL A 309 13.60 24.69 -13.77
C VAL A 309 12.47 25.72 -13.79
N ILE A 310 12.36 26.57 -12.77
CA ILE A 310 11.28 27.58 -12.69
C ILE A 310 11.39 28.59 -13.85
N PHE A 311 12.60 29.07 -14.14
CA PHE A 311 12.84 30.08 -15.16
C PHE A 311 12.96 29.51 -16.59
N CYS A 312 13.06 28.18 -16.76
CA CYS A 312 13.17 27.58 -18.10
C CYS A 312 11.91 27.75 -18.96
N SER A 313 10.76 28.02 -18.33
CA SER A 313 9.50 28.32 -19.03
C SER A 313 9.59 29.55 -19.93
N GLY A 314 10.51 30.49 -19.64
CA GLY A 314 10.59 31.77 -20.34
C GLY A 314 9.40 32.71 -20.08
N GLU A 315 8.48 32.33 -19.20
CA GLU A 315 7.36 33.18 -18.77
C GLU A 315 7.89 34.36 -17.94
N LYS A 316 7.23 35.52 -18.05
CA LYS A 316 7.64 36.69 -17.27
C LYS A 316 7.21 36.52 -15.81
N PRO A 317 8.15 36.56 -14.84
CA PRO A 317 7.79 36.46 -13.44
C PRO A 317 7.01 37.70 -12.96
N PRO A 318 6.32 37.62 -11.81
CA PRO A 318 5.77 38.80 -11.13
C PRO A 318 6.84 39.86 -10.87
N ASN A 319 6.46 41.14 -10.91
CA ASN A 319 7.40 42.26 -10.77
C ASN A 319 8.22 42.22 -9.47
N ASP A 320 7.65 41.67 -8.39
CA ASP A 320 8.31 41.58 -7.09
C ASP A 320 9.57 40.68 -7.13
N VAL A 321 9.62 39.72 -8.05
CA VAL A 321 10.74 38.79 -8.21
C VAL A 321 12.03 39.51 -8.58
N TYR A 322 11.94 40.57 -9.39
CA TYR A 322 13.07 41.42 -9.76
C TYR A 322 13.67 42.20 -8.57
N GLY A 323 12.95 42.29 -7.44
CA GLY A 323 13.50 42.85 -6.21
C GLY A 323 14.63 41.99 -5.62
N GLN A 324 14.52 40.66 -5.74
CA GLN A 324 15.52 39.71 -5.22
C GLN A 324 16.45 39.17 -6.32
N ILE A 325 15.93 38.95 -7.53
CA ILE A 325 16.71 38.56 -8.71
C ILE A 325 17.12 39.85 -9.44
N ASN A 326 18.05 40.56 -8.81
CA ASN A 326 18.56 41.86 -9.26
C ASN A 326 20.05 41.74 -9.62
N GLU A 327 20.72 42.89 -9.83
CA GLU A 327 22.14 42.90 -10.24
C GLU A 327 23.07 42.27 -9.20
N GLU A 328 22.73 42.37 -7.92
CA GLU A 328 23.52 41.76 -6.84
C GLU A 328 23.45 40.23 -6.92
N PHE A 329 22.28 39.69 -7.26
CA PHE A 329 22.12 38.25 -7.45
C PHE A 329 22.89 37.74 -8.67
N ILE A 330 22.89 38.48 -9.78
CA ILE A 330 23.69 38.13 -10.96
C ILE A 330 25.18 38.17 -10.65
N ASN A 331 25.64 39.20 -9.94
CA ASN A 331 27.04 39.30 -9.50
C ASN A 331 27.44 38.12 -8.61
N PHE A 332 26.56 37.74 -7.68
CA PHE A 332 26.75 36.57 -6.83
C PHE A 332 26.87 35.28 -7.65
N LEU A 333 26.02 35.06 -8.66
CA LEU A 333 26.13 33.90 -9.55
C LEU A 333 27.46 33.90 -10.31
N LEU A 334 27.89 35.06 -10.85
CA LEU A 334 29.16 35.19 -11.56
C LEU A 334 30.35 34.90 -10.64
N GLU A 335 30.32 35.37 -9.40
CA GLU A 335 31.34 35.07 -8.40
C GLU A 335 31.43 33.56 -8.12
N GLN A 336 30.28 32.88 -7.99
CA GLN A 336 30.23 31.42 -7.79
C GLN A 336 30.62 30.61 -9.04
N ILE A 337 30.51 31.18 -10.23
CA ILE A 337 30.98 30.54 -11.48
C ILE A 337 32.50 30.61 -11.59
N GLU A 338 33.10 31.74 -11.24
CA GLU A 338 34.55 31.94 -11.32
C GLU A 338 35.29 31.33 -10.12
N ASN A 339 34.71 31.43 -8.91
CA ASN A 339 35.26 30.91 -7.67
C ASN A 339 34.18 30.09 -6.92
N PRO A 340 33.87 28.86 -7.38
CA PRO A 340 32.87 28.02 -6.73
C PRO A 340 33.26 27.67 -5.31
N LEU A 341 32.26 27.59 -4.43
CA LEU A 341 32.45 27.07 -3.08
C LEU A 341 33.04 25.66 -3.11
N ASP A 342 34.04 25.40 -2.27
CA ASP A 342 34.74 24.11 -2.16
C ASP A 342 35.30 23.57 -3.48
N ASP A 343 35.59 24.46 -4.44
CA ASP A 343 36.04 24.13 -5.80
C ASP A 343 35.06 23.19 -6.55
N ASP A 344 33.76 23.23 -6.19
CA ASP A 344 32.73 22.36 -6.76
C ASP A 344 32.31 22.81 -8.16
N GLN A 345 32.81 22.10 -9.17
CA GLN A 345 32.56 22.42 -10.57
C GLN A 345 31.09 22.25 -10.99
N GLU A 346 30.35 21.34 -10.33
CA GLU A 346 28.92 21.10 -10.60
C GLU A 346 28.09 22.30 -10.13
N LEU A 347 28.44 22.88 -8.98
CA LEU A 347 27.81 24.12 -8.50
C LEU A 347 27.97 25.25 -9.51
N ALA A 348 29.18 25.44 -10.04
CA ALA A 348 29.43 26.46 -11.06
C ALA A 348 28.62 26.18 -12.36
N GLU A 349 28.43 24.92 -12.75
CA GLU A 349 27.57 24.56 -13.90
C GLU A 349 26.09 24.87 -13.63
N LEU A 350 25.59 24.60 -12.42
CA LEU A 350 24.23 24.95 -12.02
C LEU A 350 24.01 26.47 -11.99
N CYS A 351 25.00 27.25 -11.54
CA CYS A 351 24.93 28.72 -11.60
C CYS A 351 24.85 29.23 -13.05
N VAL A 352 25.57 28.62 -13.99
CA VAL A 352 25.42 28.91 -15.43
C VAL A 352 24.01 28.60 -15.90
N GLY A 353 23.43 27.47 -15.47
CA GLY A 353 22.03 27.11 -15.73
C GLY A 353 21.06 28.20 -15.31
N VAL A 354 21.15 28.68 -14.06
CA VAL A 354 20.30 29.77 -13.55
C VAL A 354 20.48 31.05 -14.36
N LEU A 355 21.71 31.43 -14.69
CA LEU A 355 21.99 32.63 -15.49
C LEU A 355 21.36 32.56 -16.89
N LEU A 356 21.44 31.39 -17.54
CA LEU A 356 20.83 31.18 -18.84
C LEU A 356 19.30 31.14 -18.75
N ALA A 357 18.72 30.45 -17.77
CA ALA A 357 17.28 30.39 -17.56
C ALA A 357 16.69 31.79 -17.27
N THR A 358 17.33 32.57 -16.39
CA THR A 358 16.91 33.95 -16.12
C THR A 358 17.02 34.85 -17.36
N SER A 359 18.01 34.62 -18.22
CA SER A 359 18.18 35.35 -19.49
C SER A 359 17.05 35.09 -20.50
N LEU A 360 16.34 33.96 -20.41
CA LEU A 360 15.17 33.67 -21.27
C LEU A 360 14.02 34.66 -21.00
N THR A 361 13.86 35.07 -19.75
CA THR A 361 12.78 35.99 -19.33
C THR A 361 13.18 37.46 -19.47
N SER A 362 14.47 37.77 -19.24
CA SER A 362 14.97 39.13 -19.02
C SER A 362 16.33 39.34 -19.69
N SER A 363 16.40 39.04 -20.99
CA SER A 363 17.63 39.05 -21.79
C SER A 363 18.40 40.37 -21.68
N ASP A 364 17.70 41.50 -21.81
CA ASP A 364 18.33 42.81 -21.90
C ASP A 364 19.05 43.18 -20.59
N PHE A 365 18.43 42.88 -19.46
CA PHE A 365 18.98 43.11 -18.13
C PHE A 365 20.24 42.28 -17.86
N VAL A 366 20.18 40.97 -18.15
CA VAL A 366 21.32 40.07 -17.94
C VAL A 366 22.47 40.44 -18.88
N MET A 367 22.17 40.74 -20.14
CA MET A 367 23.17 41.13 -21.14
C MET A 367 23.84 42.46 -20.79
N GLU A 368 23.08 43.48 -20.38
CA GLU A 368 23.63 44.76 -19.94
C GLU A 368 24.59 44.56 -18.76
N LYS A 369 24.21 43.71 -17.80
CA LYS A 369 25.08 43.42 -16.65
C LYS A 369 26.38 42.73 -17.06
N LEU A 370 26.29 41.68 -17.89
CA LEU A 370 27.47 40.95 -18.39
C LEU A 370 28.43 41.87 -19.15
N LEU A 371 27.91 42.80 -19.96
CA LEU A 371 28.71 43.76 -20.71
C LEU A 371 29.34 44.85 -19.83
N SER A 372 28.70 45.21 -18.73
CA SER A 372 29.20 46.22 -17.77
C SER A 372 30.21 45.66 -16.76
N THR A 373 30.40 44.34 -16.71
CA THR A 373 31.22 43.68 -15.69
C THR A 373 32.71 43.87 -15.99
N GLU A 374 33.45 44.49 -15.06
CA GLU A 374 34.90 44.71 -15.19
C GLU A 374 35.74 43.48 -14.81
N GLN A 375 35.14 42.48 -14.15
CA GLN A 375 35.81 41.24 -13.74
C GLN A 375 36.05 40.30 -14.94
N SER A 376 37.13 39.52 -14.87
CA SER A 376 37.43 38.51 -15.88
C SER A 376 36.48 37.32 -15.75
N LEU A 377 35.58 37.16 -16.73
CA LEU A 377 34.60 36.06 -16.80
C LEU A 377 35.15 34.85 -17.56
N GLN A 378 36.35 34.38 -17.18
CA GLN A 378 37.04 33.32 -17.91
C GLN A 378 36.35 31.96 -17.73
N GLY A 379 36.02 31.59 -16.49
CA GLY A 379 35.31 30.36 -16.16
C GLY A 379 33.94 30.30 -16.81
N PHE A 380 33.19 31.41 -16.75
CA PHE A 380 31.89 31.54 -17.39
C PHE A 380 31.98 31.35 -18.92
N THR A 381 32.86 32.10 -19.59
CA THR A 381 33.00 32.00 -21.05
C THR A 381 33.47 30.63 -21.50
N GLN A 382 34.37 29.97 -20.76
CA GLN A 382 34.78 28.59 -21.05
C GLN A 382 33.62 27.60 -20.94
N LYS A 383 32.82 27.67 -19.88
CA LYS A 383 31.65 26.81 -19.70
C LYS A 383 30.60 27.05 -20.78
N LEU A 384 30.34 28.31 -21.14
CA LEU A 384 29.41 28.65 -22.22
C LEU A 384 29.88 28.11 -23.57
N LEU A 385 31.17 28.22 -23.89
CA LEU A 385 31.75 27.62 -25.09
C LEU A 385 31.62 26.10 -25.10
N LEU A 386 31.78 25.43 -23.95
CA LEU A 386 31.60 23.99 -23.85
C LEU A 386 30.15 23.56 -24.11
N LEU A 387 29.16 24.28 -23.56
CA LEU A 387 27.75 24.03 -23.81
C LEU A 387 27.41 24.17 -25.30
N VAL A 388 27.85 25.27 -25.92
CA VAL A 388 27.67 25.50 -27.36
C VAL A 388 28.35 24.39 -28.19
N ASN A 389 29.56 23.97 -27.82
CA ASN A 389 30.28 22.92 -28.53
C ASN A 389 29.63 21.53 -28.40
N ARG A 390 28.92 21.27 -27.30
CA ARG A 390 28.17 20.02 -27.09
C ARG A 390 26.75 20.07 -27.67
N GLU A 391 26.28 21.25 -28.07
CA GLU A 391 24.86 21.50 -28.39
C GLU A 391 23.92 21.18 -27.21
N ASP A 392 24.46 21.24 -25.99
CA ASP A 392 23.72 20.97 -24.75
C ASP A 392 23.01 22.24 -24.28
N ASP A 393 21.72 22.11 -24.01
CA ASP A 393 20.90 23.19 -23.44
C ASP A 393 20.58 22.88 -21.97
N PRO A 394 21.24 23.55 -21.02
CA PRO A 394 21.03 23.31 -19.59
C PRO A 394 19.65 23.80 -19.10
N THR A 395 18.90 24.51 -19.93
CA THR A 395 17.54 24.98 -19.62
C THR A 395 16.47 24.03 -20.15
N LYS A 396 16.81 23.12 -21.07
CA LYS A 396 15.87 22.09 -21.56
C LYS A 396 15.77 20.93 -20.58
N PHE A 397 14.81 21.01 -19.69
CA PHE A 397 14.36 19.86 -18.92
C PHE A 397 13.41 19.01 -19.77
N VAL A 398 13.63 17.70 -19.80
CA VAL A 398 12.75 16.75 -20.48
C VAL A 398 11.54 16.51 -19.59
N PHE A 399 10.48 17.29 -19.78
CA PHE A 399 9.21 17.07 -19.11
C PHE A 399 8.48 15.90 -19.77
N TYR A 400 8.04 14.92 -18.99
CA TYR A 400 7.25 13.80 -19.49
C TYR A 400 5.81 14.27 -19.69
N CYS A 401 5.48 14.82 -20.87
CA CYS A 401 4.12 15.23 -21.19
C CYS A 401 3.44 14.11 -22.02
N PRO A 402 2.55 13.29 -21.45
CA PRO A 402 1.76 12.34 -22.25
C PRO A 402 0.71 13.15 -23.02
N GLY A 403 1.04 13.62 -24.23
CA GLY A 403 0.05 14.30 -25.09
C GLY A 403 0.57 15.26 -26.15
N ILE A 404 1.88 15.54 -26.24
CA ILE A 404 2.42 16.35 -27.34
C ILE A 404 3.41 15.49 -28.11
N GLU A 405 2.88 14.59 -28.95
CA GLU A 405 3.62 14.18 -30.12
C GLU A 405 3.87 15.43 -30.97
N SER A 406 5.15 15.67 -31.22
CA SER A 406 5.71 16.63 -32.17
C SER A 406 4.78 16.99 -33.34
N GLN A 407 4.42 18.27 -33.40
CA GLN A 407 4.11 18.95 -34.66
C GLN A 407 5.24 19.91 -35.01
#